data_AF-A0A1B8YB48-F1
#
_entry.id   AF-A0A1B8YB48-F1
#
_cell.length_a   1.000
_cell.length_b   1.000
_cell.length_c   1.000
_cell.angle_alpha   90.00
_cell.angle_beta   90.00
_cell.angle_gamma   90.00
#
_symmetry.space_group_name_H-M   'P 1'
#
loop_
_entity.id
_entity.type
_entity.pdbx_description
1 polymer ?
#
loop_
_entity_poly.entity_id
_entity_poly.type
_entity_poly.pdbx_seq_one_letter_code
_entity_poly.pdbx_strand_id
1 'polypeptide(L)'
;MHNPVNWIDPFGLSSFDPFIHGDITDFPKDLHFGQNRIAPNFSSIGSQADPLITGRPILDVANDIKVGKISPDTFVISYTIDPATGKPITLNNRGLAAIVESGKFPQSAIYVPYEHVPKHLVADILDRPPSRSIDITHNKDGSGLVKTIGCKK
;
A
#
# COMPACT_ATOMS: atom_id res chain seq x y z
N MET A 1 9.18 -23.00 26.99
CA MET A 1 9.32 -21.54 26.91
C MET A 1 9.21 -21.15 25.45
N HIS A 2 8.14 -20.46 25.07
CA HIS A 2 7.86 -20.08 23.68
C HIS A 2 8.84 -18.97 23.29
N ASN A 3 9.71 -19.24 22.31
CA ASN A 3 10.69 -18.26 21.83
C ASN A 3 9.95 -17.36 20.81
N PRO A 4 9.78 -16.04 21.07
CA PRO A 4 8.99 -15.16 20.23
C PRO A 4 9.84 -14.78 19.02
N VAL A 5 9.90 -15.67 18.01
CA VAL A 5 10.52 -15.33 16.74
C VAL A 5 9.61 -14.29 16.07
N ASN A 6 10.06 -13.03 16.17
CA ASN A 6 9.80 -11.90 15.30
C ASN A 6 8.85 -12.24 14.14
N TRP A 7 7.63 -11.74 14.24
CA TRP A 7 6.72 -11.74 13.11
C TRP A 7 7.25 -10.75 12.08
N ILE A 8 7.83 -11.27 11.01
CA ILE A 8 8.42 -10.48 9.92
C ILE A 8 7.27 -9.97 9.06
N ASP A 9 7.37 -8.73 8.58
CA ASP A 9 6.35 -8.03 7.80
C ASP A 9 6.69 -8.09 6.30
N PRO A 10 6.32 -9.15 5.57
CA PRO A 10 6.70 -9.32 4.18
C PRO A 10 6.33 -8.17 3.25
N PHE A 11 5.41 -7.28 3.63
CA PHE A 11 4.78 -6.33 2.71
C PHE A 11 4.81 -4.86 3.19
N GLY A 12 5.53 -4.57 4.27
CA GLY A 12 5.55 -3.22 4.85
C GLY A 12 4.23 -2.82 5.53
N LEU A 13 3.40 -3.81 5.87
CA LEU A 13 2.11 -3.71 6.55
C LEU A 13 2.23 -3.63 8.09
N SER A 14 3.44 -3.51 8.63
CA SER A 14 3.79 -3.45 10.05
C SER A 14 3.27 -4.64 10.86
N SER A 15 3.73 -5.84 10.49
CA SER A 15 3.41 -7.11 11.15
C SER A 15 1.96 -7.57 10.92
N PHE A 16 1.47 -7.44 9.69
CA PHE A 16 0.20 -8.01 9.24
C PHE A 16 0.36 -8.85 7.95
N ASP A 17 -0.28 -10.02 7.93
CA ASP A 17 -0.23 -11.03 6.89
C ASP A 17 -1.65 -11.11 6.34
N PRO A 18 -1.90 -10.50 5.17
CA PRO A 18 -3.23 -10.42 4.61
C PRO A 18 -3.77 -11.79 4.20
N PHE A 19 -2.95 -12.83 4.05
CA PHE A 19 -3.39 -14.16 3.65
C PHE A 19 -4.04 -14.97 4.78
N ILE A 20 -3.85 -14.58 6.05
CA ILE A 20 -4.46 -15.30 7.18
C ILE A 20 -5.98 -15.13 7.21
N HIS A 21 -6.44 -13.93 6.86
CA HIS A 21 -7.86 -13.54 6.94
C HIS A 21 -8.44 -13.10 5.61
N GLY A 22 -7.64 -13.09 4.55
CA GLY A 22 -8.02 -12.47 3.29
C GLY A 22 -8.24 -13.45 2.15
N ASP A 23 -9.09 -13.03 1.23
CA ASP A 23 -9.44 -13.74 0.01
C ASP A 23 -8.74 -13.13 -1.21
N ILE A 24 -8.26 -13.97 -2.12
CA ILE A 24 -7.73 -13.53 -3.41
C ILE A 24 -8.92 -13.11 -4.29
N THR A 25 -8.83 -11.90 -4.83
CA THR A 25 -9.86 -11.27 -5.67
C THR A 25 -9.20 -10.64 -6.91
N ASP A 26 -10.00 -10.31 -7.92
CA ASP A 26 -9.54 -9.45 -9.01
C ASP A 26 -9.13 -8.07 -8.47
N PHE A 27 -8.10 -7.46 -9.08
CA PHE A 27 -7.62 -6.16 -8.63
C PHE A 27 -8.72 -5.08 -8.72
N PRO A 28 -9.05 -4.38 -7.60
CA PRO A 28 -10.15 -3.41 -7.59
C PRO A 28 -9.83 -2.18 -8.45
N LYS A 29 -10.70 -1.89 -9.42
CA LYS A 29 -10.55 -0.71 -10.31
C LYS A 29 -10.74 0.64 -9.61
N ASP A 30 -11.37 0.63 -8.44
CA ASP A 30 -11.67 1.85 -7.66
C ASP A 30 -10.99 1.84 -6.28
N LEU A 31 -9.76 1.35 -6.21
CA LEU A 31 -9.02 1.28 -4.96
C LEU A 31 -8.57 2.68 -4.51
N HIS A 32 -8.86 3.02 -3.25
CA HIS A 32 -8.50 4.32 -2.66
C HIS A 32 -7.29 4.19 -1.72
N PHE A 33 -6.60 5.31 -1.51
CA PHE A 33 -5.57 5.47 -0.50
C PHE A 33 -6.22 5.71 0.88
N GLY A 34 -5.79 4.91 1.86
CA GLY A 34 -6.21 5.05 3.26
C GLY A 34 -5.41 6.12 4.01
N GLN A 35 -4.19 6.43 3.57
CA GLN A 35 -3.30 7.40 4.24
C GLN A 35 -3.34 8.78 3.58
N ASN A 36 -3.03 9.81 4.35
CA ASN A 36 -2.90 11.18 3.85
C ASN A 36 -1.68 11.36 2.93
N ARG A 37 -0.58 10.73 3.31
CA ARG A 37 0.72 10.86 2.65
C ARG A 37 1.53 9.59 2.83
N ILE A 38 2.58 9.48 2.03
CA ILE A 38 3.58 8.42 2.14
C ILE A 38 4.99 9.01 2.06
N ALA A 39 5.94 8.30 2.68
CA ALA A 39 7.36 8.59 2.50
C ALA A 39 7.82 8.24 1.08
N PRO A 40 8.88 8.87 0.55
CA PRO A 40 9.30 8.69 -0.85
C PRO A 40 9.87 7.32 -1.18
N ASN A 41 10.24 6.53 -0.16
CA ASN A 41 10.90 5.24 -0.32
C ASN A 41 10.06 4.10 0.26
N PHE A 42 10.21 2.91 -0.33
CA PHE A 42 9.78 1.67 0.30
C PHE A 42 10.55 1.42 1.60
N SER A 43 9.94 0.66 2.52
CA SER A 43 10.61 0.32 3.79
C SER A 43 11.83 -0.56 3.50
N SER A 44 12.91 -0.35 4.26
CA SER A 44 14.07 -1.24 4.32
C SER A 44 14.07 -2.15 5.56
N ILE A 45 13.19 -1.87 6.54
CA ILE A 45 13.15 -2.54 7.85
C ILE A 45 11.90 -3.41 7.92
N GLY A 46 12.06 -4.66 8.38
CA GLY A 46 10.97 -5.61 8.62
C GLY A 46 10.31 -6.18 7.36
N SER A 47 10.63 -5.62 6.19
CA SER A 47 10.10 -5.95 4.87
C SER A 47 10.72 -7.23 4.30
N GLN A 48 9.92 -8.25 3.99
CA GLN A 48 10.29 -9.29 2.99
C GLN A 48 9.88 -8.90 1.56
N ALA A 49 9.60 -7.61 1.32
CA ALA A 49 9.29 -7.16 -0.03
C ALA A 49 10.47 -7.52 -0.94
N ASP A 50 10.15 -7.80 -2.20
CA ASP A 50 11.12 -8.20 -3.20
C ASP A 50 12.39 -7.31 -3.13
N PRO A 51 13.60 -7.89 -3.16
CA PRO A 51 14.85 -7.12 -3.19
C PRO A 51 14.89 -6.03 -4.27
N LEU A 52 14.12 -6.19 -5.35
CA LEU A 52 13.94 -5.20 -6.41
C LEU A 52 13.18 -3.94 -5.97
N ILE A 53 12.58 -3.92 -4.78
CA ILE A 53 11.71 -2.85 -4.26
C ILE A 53 12.24 -2.30 -2.93
N THR A 54 12.73 -3.17 -2.04
CA THR A 54 13.10 -2.82 -0.67
C THR A 54 14.04 -1.61 -0.60
N GLY A 55 13.65 -0.59 0.19
CA GLY A 55 14.40 0.67 0.37
C GLY A 55 14.41 1.65 -0.81
N ARG A 56 13.91 1.27 -1.99
CA ARG A 56 14.00 2.10 -3.20
C ARG A 56 13.00 3.25 -3.22
N PRO A 57 13.28 4.32 -3.99
CA PRO A 57 12.29 5.36 -4.27
C PRO A 57 11.07 4.82 -5.01
N ILE A 58 9.87 5.27 -4.61
CA ILE A 58 8.60 4.86 -5.21
C ILE A 58 8.56 5.18 -6.71
N LEU A 59 9.06 6.35 -7.10
CA LEU A 59 9.04 6.81 -8.49
C LEU A 59 9.96 5.97 -9.40
N ASP A 60 11.10 5.51 -8.89
CA ASP A 60 12.01 4.64 -9.65
C ASP A 60 11.39 3.27 -9.89
N VAL A 61 10.78 2.71 -8.85
CA VAL A 61 10.06 1.44 -8.95
C VAL A 61 8.85 1.55 -9.87
N ALA A 62 8.09 2.64 -9.79
CA ALA A 62 6.97 2.92 -10.71
C ALA A 62 7.45 2.97 -12.18
N ASN A 63 8.59 3.62 -12.44
CA ASN A 63 9.19 3.65 -13.77
C ASN A 63 9.62 2.25 -14.23
N ASP A 64 10.24 1.45 -13.36
CA ASP A 64 10.63 0.07 -13.68
C ASP A 64 9.42 -0.81 -14.01
N ILE A 65 8.30 -0.66 -13.31
CA ILE A 65 7.03 -1.31 -13.66
C ILE A 65 6.57 -0.84 -15.04
N LYS A 66 6.53 0.48 -15.26
CA LYS A 66 6.09 1.09 -16.51
C LYS A 66 6.86 0.56 -17.72
N VAL A 67 8.19 0.43 -17.61
CA VAL A 67 9.02 -0.12 -18.70
C VAL A 67 9.09 -1.66 -18.72
N GLY A 68 8.43 -2.35 -17.78
CA GLY A 68 8.32 -3.81 -17.76
C GLY A 68 9.53 -4.55 -17.16
N LYS A 69 10.38 -3.87 -16.39
CA LYS A 69 11.47 -4.51 -15.63
C LYS A 69 10.97 -5.21 -14.36
N ILE A 70 9.90 -4.69 -13.78
CA ILE A 70 9.23 -5.27 -12.61
C ILE A 70 7.79 -5.59 -13.03
N SER A 71 7.29 -6.79 -12.72
CA SER A 71 5.88 -7.10 -12.92
C SER A 71 5.03 -6.36 -11.88
N PRO A 72 3.88 -5.77 -12.23
CA PRO A 72 2.98 -5.23 -11.22
C PRO A 72 2.48 -6.32 -10.24
N ASP A 73 2.43 -7.59 -10.66
CA ASP A 73 2.06 -8.73 -9.80
C ASP A 73 3.10 -9.06 -8.73
N THR A 74 4.31 -8.47 -8.79
CA THR A 74 5.29 -8.53 -7.70
C THR A 74 4.74 -7.85 -6.43
N PHE A 75 3.76 -6.95 -6.57
CA PHE A 75 3.11 -6.32 -5.43
C PHE A 75 1.91 -7.13 -4.97
N VAL A 76 1.98 -7.63 -3.74
CA VAL A 76 0.80 -8.13 -3.04
C VAL A 76 0.03 -6.93 -2.49
N ILE A 77 -0.94 -6.43 -3.25
CA ILE A 77 -1.84 -5.38 -2.79
C ILE A 77 -2.98 -5.99 -2.01
N SER A 78 -3.06 -5.63 -0.73
CA SER A 78 -4.19 -5.91 0.13
C SER A 78 -5.07 -4.68 0.31
N TYR A 79 -6.36 -4.93 0.52
CA TYR A 79 -7.36 -3.89 0.73
C TYR A 79 -8.46 -4.35 1.66
N THR A 80 -9.20 -3.39 2.22
CA THR A 80 -10.44 -3.64 2.95
C THR A 80 -11.55 -2.71 2.46
N ILE A 81 -12.77 -2.88 2.95
CA ILE A 81 -13.86 -1.95 2.71
C ILE A 81 -13.97 -1.02 3.91
N ASP A 82 -13.89 0.29 3.68
CA ASP A 82 -14.19 1.28 4.70
C ASP A 82 -15.68 1.17 5.09
N PRO A 83 -16.01 0.82 6.35
CA PRO A 83 -17.39 0.61 6.76
C PRO A 83 -18.23 1.90 6.75
N ALA A 84 -17.59 3.08 6.82
CA ALA A 84 -18.30 4.35 6.82
C ALA A 84 -18.73 4.76 5.39
N THR A 85 -17.90 4.50 4.39
CA THR A 85 -18.15 4.94 3.00
C THR A 85 -18.46 3.81 2.02
N GLY A 86 -18.25 2.55 2.39
CA GLY A 86 -18.38 1.39 1.52
C GLY A 86 -17.29 1.30 0.43
N LYS A 87 -16.25 2.13 0.50
CA LYS A 87 -15.20 2.19 -0.53
C LYS A 87 -14.05 1.22 -0.22
N PRO A 88 -13.47 0.57 -1.24
CA PRO A 88 -12.27 -0.21 -1.05
C PRO A 88 -11.06 0.69 -0.82
N ILE A 89 -10.31 0.40 0.24
CA ILE A 89 -9.13 1.14 0.68
C ILE A 89 -7.92 0.23 0.74
N THR A 90 -6.79 0.67 0.20
CA THR A 90 -5.55 -0.12 0.26
C THR A 90 -4.95 -0.09 1.66
N LEU A 91 -4.40 -1.24 2.06
CA LEU A 91 -3.53 -1.33 3.21
C LEU A 91 -2.05 -1.11 2.81
N ASN A 92 -1.73 -1.15 1.51
CA ASN A 92 -0.39 -1.02 0.93
C ASN A 92 -0.22 0.30 0.17
N ASN A 93 -0.32 1.45 0.86
CA ASN A 93 -0.33 2.77 0.21
C ASN A 93 0.88 3.05 -0.71
N ARG A 94 2.10 2.62 -0.34
CA ARG A 94 3.30 2.81 -1.19
C ARG A 94 3.28 1.92 -2.44
N GLY A 95 2.83 0.67 -2.29
CA GLY A 95 2.67 -0.26 -3.41
C GLY A 95 1.62 0.24 -4.40
N LEU A 96 0.45 0.66 -3.89
CA LEU A 96 -0.58 1.25 -4.73
C LEU A 96 -0.09 2.52 -5.43
N ALA A 97 0.69 3.37 -4.75
CA ALA A 97 1.24 4.57 -5.38
C ALA A 97 2.17 4.24 -6.55
N ALA A 98 3.05 3.25 -6.43
CA ALA A 98 3.91 2.82 -7.53
C ALA A 98 3.10 2.26 -8.71
N ILE A 99 2.08 1.43 -8.42
CA ILE A 99 1.17 0.85 -9.42
C ILE A 99 0.42 1.94 -10.18
N VAL A 100 -0.24 2.86 -9.46
CA VAL A 100 -1.02 3.96 -10.04
C VAL A 100 -0.13 4.87 -10.89
N GLU A 101 1.06 5.20 -10.40
CA GLU A 101 2.03 6.03 -11.15
C GLU A 101 2.54 5.33 -12.41
N SER A 102 2.73 4.00 -12.37
CA SER A 102 3.20 3.23 -13.52
C SER A 102 2.13 3.08 -14.62
N GLY A 103 0.85 3.14 -14.25
CA GLY A 103 -0.28 2.86 -15.13
C GLY A 103 -0.44 1.38 -15.50
N LYS A 104 0.30 0.47 -14.87
CA LYS A 104 0.18 -0.98 -15.05
C LYS A 104 -0.30 -1.61 -13.74
N PHE A 105 -1.37 -2.38 -13.84
CA PHE A 105 -2.07 -2.94 -12.69
C PHE A 105 -1.83 -4.44 -12.58
N PRO A 106 -1.72 -4.99 -11.37
CA PRO A 106 -1.66 -6.43 -11.16
C PRO A 106 -3.02 -7.07 -11.48
N GLN A 107 -3.03 -8.38 -11.64
CA GLN A 107 -4.25 -9.13 -11.90
C GLN A 107 -5.11 -9.26 -10.65
N SER A 108 -4.47 -9.53 -9.50
CA SER A 108 -5.16 -9.88 -8.26
C SER A 108 -4.81 -8.94 -7.10
N ALA A 109 -5.71 -8.89 -6.12
CA ALA A 109 -5.50 -8.28 -4.81
C ALA A 109 -6.02 -9.21 -3.70
N ILE A 110 -5.69 -8.89 -2.46
CA ILE A 110 -6.20 -9.61 -1.29
C ILE A 110 -7.22 -8.73 -0.57
N TYR A 111 -8.47 -9.18 -0.54
CA TYR A 111 -9.49 -8.58 0.27
C TYR A 111 -9.37 -9.06 1.71
N VAL A 112 -9.27 -8.15 2.67
CA VAL A 112 -9.26 -8.45 4.10
C VAL A 112 -10.51 -7.84 4.75
N PRO A 113 -11.35 -8.63 5.46
CA PRO A 113 -12.47 -8.10 6.22
C PRO A 113 -12.01 -7.06 7.25
N TYR A 114 -12.76 -5.96 7.37
CA TYR A 114 -12.35 -4.77 8.12
C TYR A 114 -12.01 -5.07 9.60
N GLU A 115 -12.77 -5.96 10.22
CA GLU A 115 -12.59 -6.42 11.60
C GLU A 115 -11.25 -7.13 11.86
N HIS A 116 -10.61 -7.65 10.81
CA HIS A 116 -9.31 -8.31 10.89
C HIS A 116 -8.15 -7.39 10.53
N VAL A 117 -8.43 -6.16 10.09
CA VAL A 117 -7.40 -5.19 9.74
C VAL A 117 -6.82 -4.54 11.00
N PRO A 118 -5.48 -4.50 11.15
CA PRO A 118 -4.85 -3.76 12.24
C PRO A 118 -5.27 -2.29 12.25
N LYS A 119 -5.72 -1.80 13.41
CA LYS A 119 -6.29 -0.46 13.56
C LYS A 119 -5.37 0.68 13.07
N HIS A 120 -4.06 0.53 13.21
CA HIS A 120 -3.11 1.56 12.77
C HIS A 120 -2.99 1.68 11.24
N LEU A 121 -3.36 0.64 10.47
CA LEU A 121 -3.41 0.72 9.01
C LEU A 121 -4.62 1.49 8.48
N VAL A 122 -5.67 1.58 9.30
CA VAL A 122 -6.94 2.26 8.97
C VAL A 122 -7.21 3.46 9.87
N ALA A 123 -6.23 3.91 10.67
CA ALA A 123 -6.43 5.01 11.61
C ALA A 123 -6.81 6.31 10.87
N ASP A 124 -6.12 6.61 9.76
CA ASP A 124 -6.31 7.84 9.00
C ASP A 124 -7.70 7.95 8.35
N ILE A 125 -8.38 6.84 8.04
CA ILE A 125 -9.71 6.88 7.38
C ILE A 125 -10.84 7.23 8.35
N LEU A 126 -10.59 7.18 9.66
CA LEU A 126 -11.58 7.61 10.67
C LEU A 126 -11.76 9.13 10.65
N ASP A 127 -10.68 9.85 10.34
CA ASP A 127 -10.65 11.32 10.36
C ASP A 127 -10.83 11.93 8.96
N ARG A 128 -10.89 11.11 7.90
CA ARG A 128 -11.05 11.60 6.52
C ARG A 128 -11.68 10.58 5.57
N PRO A 129 -12.38 11.06 4.52
CA PRO A 129 -12.83 10.19 3.43
C PRO A 129 -11.66 9.55 2.64
N PRO A 130 -11.80 8.31 2.17
CA PRO A 130 -10.85 7.69 1.25
C PRO A 130 -10.60 8.52 -0.02
N SER A 131 -9.34 8.59 -0.45
CA SER A 131 -8.90 9.45 -1.57
C SER A 131 -8.34 8.65 -2.74
N ARG A 132 -8.56 9.11 -3.97
CA ARG A 132 -7.92 8.55 -5.19
C ARG A 132 -6.55 9.17 -5.49
N SER A 133 -6.09 10.07 -4.63
CA SER A 133 -4.74 10.64 -4.69
C SER A 133 -4.03 10.57 -3.36
N ILE A 134 -2.71 10.52 -3.41
CA ILE A 134 -1.84 10.56 -2.23
C ILE A 134 -0.61 11.42 -2.49
N ASP A 135 -0.18 12.15 -1.46
CA ASP A 135 1.04 12.95 -1.53
C ASP A 135 2.26 12.14 -1.08
N ILE A 136 3.32 12.22 -1.87
CA ILE A 136 4.66 11.77 -1.49
C ILE A 136 5.38 12.96 -0.88
N THR A 137 5.77 12.87 0.40
CA THR A 137 6.45 13.97 1.10
C THR A 137 7.69 13.46 1.83
N HIS A 138 8.73 14.29 1.91
CA HIS A 138 9.91 13.98 2.73
C HIS A 138 9.59 14.01 4.23
N ASN A 139 8.77 14.98 4.66
CA ASN A 139 8.55 15.25 6.08
C ASN A 139 7.21 14.69 6.57
N LYS A 140 7.15 14.40 7.88
CA LYS A 140 5.97 13.79 8.50
C LYS A 140 4.77 14.74 8.66
N ASP A 141 5.05 16.04 8.69
CA ASP A 141 4.07 17.13 8.77
C ASP A 141 3.40 17.46 7.42
N GLY A 142 3.78 16.76 6.34
CA GLY A 142 3.29 17.01 4.98
C GLY A 142 4.09 18.04 4.21
N SER A 143 5.10 18.67 4.81
CA SER A 143 6.02 19.55 4.09
C SER A 143 7.04 18.75 3.25
N GLY A 144 7.70 19.44 2.32
CA GLY A 144 8.64 18.79 1.40
C GLY A 144 7.93 17.86 0.42
N LEU A 145 6.86 18.36 -0.22
CA LEU A 145 6.13 17.65 -1.27
C LEU A 145 7.09 17.29 -2.41
N VAL A 146 7.14 16.00 -2.73
CA VAL A 146 7.86 15.46 -3.88
C VAL A 146 6.93 15.41 -5.09
N LYS A 147 5.77 14.78 -4.91
CA LYS A 147 4.77 14.58 -5.98
C LYS A 147 3.43 14.16 -5.38
N THR A 148 2.33 14.56 -6.03
CA THR A 148 1.02 13.92 -5.81
C THR A 148 0.80 12.83 -6.86
N ILE A 149 0.43 11.63 -6.41
CA ILE A 149 0.08 10.48 -7.26
C ILE A 149 -1.44 10.35 -7.34
N GLY A 150 -1.95 9.94 -8.51
CA GLY A 150 -3.38 9.73 -8.76
C GLY A 150 -4.12 10.98 -9.23
N CYS A 151 -5.44 10.86 -9.42
CA CYS A 151 -6.28 11.97 -9.86
C CYS A 151 -6.84 12.71 -8.64
N LYS A 152 -6.48 13.99 -8.49
CA LYS A 152 -7.26 14.92 -7.67
C LYS A 152 -8.60 15.12 -8.37
N LYS A 153 -9.69 14.65 -7.76
CA LYS A 153 -11.02 15.14 -8.11
C LYS A 153 -11.23 16.49 -7.44
#